data_AF-A0A7J4NF54-F1
#
_entry.id   AF-A0A7J4NF54-F1
#
_cell.length_a   1.000
_cell.length_b   1.000
_cell.length_c   1.000
_cell.angle_alpha   90.00
_cell.angle_beta   90.00
_cell.angle_gamma   90.00
#
_symmetry.space_group_name_H-M   'P 1'
#
loop_
_entity.id
_entity.type
_entity.pdbx_description
1 polymer ?
#
loop_
_entity_poly.entity_id
_entity_poly.type
_entity_poly.pdbx_seq_one_letter_code
_entity_poly.pdbx_strand_id
1 'polypeptide(L)'
;MLGSAESKTRAAEAFEKAALGIIIASLLLTIGTGLALSPLPEFQTDLSAFSPASDADAAEERLDAVMTASPHRIYVHIEPNQEGANVLEMGALQQLSIDLDAVDSLSSGKDNFIISHINAAQILNVALEERDSQGRDISAFNNWEEMLDSIVEDEECIDAIGDDRAIATASFARSVMLHEDFDYDPVCNWLANGKTGDPTPSASSTMWIIEISGDLSADERLQKSLLIKSTLEKRASAPDSALNYGVVSDDIVSNEINESTLDNLVWLLIISICVVVLVLAIAFRSPLMVAAPLTGLSAALIWTYGIMTLVGVEFSILEVAVAPVVLGLGIDYSIHLQRSYEKARHETDSPAMAWIQSFSSLRMALTLSVITTVFAFLANFLSPLPPIKTFGMTLALGVVSAFVASTLTVGALHVIV
;
A
#
# COMPACT_ATOMS: atom_id res chain seq x y z
N MET A 1 28.14 -38.62 12.53
CA MET A 1 29.23 -39.17 11.69
C MET A 1 30.47 -38.24 11.58
N LEU A 2 30.85 -37.50 12.63
CA LEU A 2 32.08 -36.66 12.67
C LEU A 2 32.75 -36.71 14.06
N GLY A 3 32.74 -37.89 14.71
CA GLY A 3 33.10 -38.04 16.12
C GLY A 3 34.59 -38.28 16.42
N SER A 4 35.34 -38.89 15.48
CA SER A 4 36.77 -39.17 15.65
C SER A 4 37.64 -38.12 14.93
N ALA A 5 38.86 -37.90 15.42
CA ALA A 5 39.83 -36.99 14.80
C ALA A 5 40.09 -37.36 13.34
N GLU A 6 40.25 -38.65 13.05
CA GLU A 6 40.45 -39.20 11.71
C GLU A 6 39.27 -38.91 10.76
N SER A 7 38.03 -38.91 11.28
CA SER A 7 36.84 -38.54 10.51
C SER A 7 36.81 -37.06 10.15
N LYS A 8 37.33 -36.18 11.02
CA LYS A 8 37.42 -34.73 10.76
C LYS A 8 38.51 -34.44 9.72
N THR A 9 39.66 -35.08 9.82
CA THR A 9 40.75 -34.94 8.83
C THR A 9 40.30 -35.37 7.43
N ARG A 10 39.65 -36.54 7.32
CA ARG A 10 39.09 -37.01 6.04
C ARG A 10 38.04 -36.05 5.47
N ALA A 11 37.20 -35.48 6.31
CA ALA A 11 36.20 -34.51 5.89
C ALA A 11 36.83 -33.18 5.45
N ALA A 12 37.88 -32.73 6.12
CA ALA A 12 38.64 -31.53 5.74
C ALA A 12 39.32 -31.70 4.38
N GLU A 13 40.04 -32.81 4.16
CA GLU A 13 40.67 -33.09 2.86
C GLU A 13 39.64 -33.19 1.72
N ALA A 14 38.49 -33.80 1.98
CA ALA A 14 37.41 -33.87 1.01
C ALA A 14 36.81 -32.48 0.70
N PHE A 15 36.59 -31.67 1.74
CA PHE A 15 36.06 -30.32 1.61
C PHE A 15 37.03 -29.40 0.87
N GLU A 16 38.34 -29.49 1.16
CA GLU A 16 39.39 -28.74 0.48
C GLU A 16 39.44 -29.04 -1.01
N LYS A 17 39.42 -30.33 -1.40
CA LYS A 17 39.35 -30.74 -2.81
C LYS A 17 38.07 -30.29 -3.51
N ALA A 18 36.96 -30.21 -2.76
CA ALA A 18 35.68 -29.80 -3.29
C ALA A 18 35.45 -28.28 -3.31
N ALA A 19 36.25 -27.50 -2.56
CA ALA A 19 35.99 -26.08 -2.31
C ALA A 19 35.79 -25.27 -3.61
N LEU A 20 36.66 -25.46 -4.60
CA LEU A 20 36.54 -24.77 -5.89
C LEU A 20 35.26 -25.17 -6.63
N GLY A 21 34.92 -26.46 -6.60
CA GLY A 21 33.68 -26.97 -7.18
C GLY A 21 32.44 -26.43 -6.47
N ILE A 22 32.48 -26.25 -5.14
CA ILE A 22 31.40 -25.64 -4.36
C ILE A 22 31.20 -24.18 -4.74
N ILE A 23 32.28 -23.40 -4.86
CA ILE A 23 32.16 -21.99 -5.30
C ILE A 23 31.60 -21.91 -6.72
N ILE A 24 32.09 -22.74 -7.65
CA ILE A 24 31.58 -22.76 -9.03
C ILE A 24 30.10 -23.17 -9.05
N ALA A 25 29.70 -24.20 -8.30
CA ALA A 25 28.32 -24.63 -8.22
C ALA A 25 27.42 -23.54 -7.60
N SER A 26 27.88 -22.89 -6.53
CA SER A 26 27.21 -21.76 -5.90
C SER A 26 27.03 -20.61 -6.90
N LEU A 27 28.07 -20.27 -7.67
CA LEU A 27 28.03 -19.22 -8.67
C LEU A 27 27.08 -19.56 -9.81
N LEU A 28 27.12 -20.81 -10.33
CA LEU A 28 26.22 -21.28 -11.37
C LEU A 28 24.77 -21.28 -10.90
N LEU A 29 24.50 -21.68 -9.65
CA LEU A 29 23.17 -21.61 -9.06
C LEU A 29 22.71 -20.16 -8.95
N THR A 30 23.56 -19.26 -8.44
CA THR A 30 23.25 -17.82 -8.35
C THR A 30 22.97 -17.22 -9.73
N ILE A 31 23.76 -17.56 -10.75
CA ILE A 31 23.52 -17.09 -12.12
C ILE A 31 22.21 -17.67 -12.66
N GLY A 32 21.99 -18.98 -12.50
CA GLY A 32 20.80 -19.66 -13.02
C GLY A 32 19.51 -19.12 -12.40
N THR A 33 19.46 -18.97 -11.08
CA THR A 33 18.28 -18.41 -10.39
C THR A 33 18.20 -16.90 -10.56
N GLY A 34 19.33 -16.20 -10.66
CA GLY A 34 19.38 -14.76 -10.93
C GLY A 34 18.88 -14.39 -12.33
N LEU A 35 19.14 -15.23 -13.35
CA LEU A 35 18.58 -15.05 -14.69
C LEU A 35 17.05 -15.19 -14.70
N ALA A 36 16.47 -15.97 -13.79
CA ALA A 36 15.03 -16.07 -13.64
C ALA A 36 14.39 -14.78 -13.11
N LEU A 37 15.16 -13.90 -12.48
CA LEU A 37 14.73 -12.58 -11.99
C LEU A 37 14.84 -11.49 -13.08
N SER A 38 14.89 -11.86 -14.37
CA SER A 38 14.93 -10.91 -15.47
C SER A 38 13.73 -11.14 -16.42
N PRO A 39 12.76 -10.20 -16.51
CA PRO A 39 12.67 -8.94 -15.76
C PRO A 39 12.51 -9.17 -14.25
N LEU A 40 12.85 -8.16 -13.45
CA LEU A 40 12.67 -8.23 -11.99
C LEU A 40 11.19 -8.49 -11.69
N PRO A 41 10.89 -9.36 -10.71
CA PRO A 41 9.51 -9.63 -10.34
C PRO A 41 8.82 -8.35 -9.86
N GLU A 42 7.59 -8.17 -10.31
CA GLU A 42 6.68 -7.16 -9.77
C GLU A 42 6.08 -7.67 -8.45
N PHE A 43 5.92 -6.77 -7.49
CA PHE A 43 5.29 -7.06 -6.21
C PHE A 43 3.86 -6.54 -6.26
N GLN A 44 2.89 -7.45 -6.31
CA GLN A 44 1.47 -7.14 -6.37
C GLN A 44 1.00 -6.52 -5.05
N THR A 45 0.20 -5.48 -5.17
CA THR A 45 -0.34 -4.74 -4.02
C THR A 45 -1.86 -4.70 -4.03
N ASP A 46 -2.44 -5.53 -4.89
CA ASP A 46 -3.88 -5.70 -4.97
C ASP A 46 -4.39 -6.33 -3.67
N LEU A 47 -5.32 -5.62 -3.03
CA LEU A 47 -5.97 -6.08 -1.80
C LEU A 47 -6.81 -7.33 -2.04
N SER A 48 -7.35 -7.52 -3.25
CA SER A 48 -8.14 -8.71 -3.59
C SER A 48 -7.31 -10.00 -3.50
N ALA A 49 -6.01 -9.92 -3.78
CA ALA A 49 -5.08 -11.05 -3.66
C ALA A 49 -4.90 -11.53 -2.21
N PHE A 50 -5.25 -10.71 -1.21
CA PHE A 50 -5.21 -11.11 0.20
C PHE A 50 -6.46 -11.91 0.62
N SER A 51 -7.56 -11.80 -0.11
CA SER A 51 -8.81 -12.45 0.25
C SER A 51 -8.73 -13.97 0.06
N PRO A 52 -9.18 -14.78 1.03
CA PRO A 52 -9.33 -16.21 0.83
C PRO A 52 -10.39 -16.48 -0.23
N ALA A 53 -10.17 -17.49 -1.07
CA ALA A 53 -11.19 -17.97 -1.99
C ALA A 53 -12.47 -18.33 -1.23
N SER A 54 -13.59 -17.76 -1.64
CA SER A 54 -14.88 -17.87 -0.96
C SER A 54 -16.02 -18.18 -1.94
N ASP A 55 -17.14 -18.69 -1.42
CA ASP A 55 -18.36 -18.86 -2.20
C ASP A 55 -18.91 -17.50 -2.70
N ALA A 56 -18.51 -16.39 -2.06
CA ALA A 56 -18.87 -15.05 -2.48
C ALA A 56 -18.14 -14.65 -3.77
N ASP A 57 -16.88 -15.04 -3.96
CA ASP A 57 -16.12 -14.73 -5.18
C ASP A 57 -16.78 -15.37 -6.41
N ALA A 58 -17.23 -16.61 -6.27
CA ALA A 58 -18.01 -17.30 -7.31
C ALA A 58 -19.42 -16.72 -7.50
N ALA A 59 -19.96 -16.02 -6.50
CA ALA A 59 -21.20 -15.27 -6.64
C ALA A 59 -20.98 -13.93 -7.35
N GLU A 60 -19.88 -13.26 -7.06
CA GLU A 60 -19.43 -12.02 -7.69
C GLU A 60 -19.12 -12.23 -9.18
N GLU A 61 -18.36 -13.27 -9.53
CA GLU A 61 -18.08 -13.61 -10.95
C GLU A 61 -19.38 -13.91 -11.73
N ARG A 62 -20.37 -14.53 -11.09
CA ARG A 62 -21.70 -14.75 -11.68
C ARG A 62 -22.51 -13.46 -11.79
N LEU A 63 -22.33 -12.54 -10.85
CA LEU A 63 -22.99 -11.24 -10.85
C LEU A 63 -22.42 -10.37 -11.97
N ASP A 64 -21.10 -10.29 -12.08
CA ASP A 64 -20.36 -9.51 -13.09
C ASP A 64 -20.62 -10.00 -14.52
N ALA A 65 -20.95 -11.27 -14.69
CA ALA A 65 -21.35 -11.81 -16.01
C ALA A 65 -22.70 -11.27 -16.51
N VAL A 66 -23.54 -10.69 -15.63
CA VAL A 66 -24.92 -10.28 -15.95
C VAL A 66 -25.19 -8.81 -15.61
N MET A 67 -24.50 -8.26 -14.61
CA MET A 67 -24.62 -6.88 -14.17
C MET A 67 -23.60 -5.99 -14.90
N THR A 68 -23.97 -4.74 -15.15
CA THR A 68 -23.02 -3.73 -15.61
C THR A 68 -22.04 -3.38 -14.49
N ALA A 69 -20.83 -2.96 -14.85
CA ALA A 69 -19.82 -2.56 -13.87
C ALA A 69 -20.36 -1.46 -12.94
N SER A 70 -20.16 -1.67 -11.63
CA SER A 70 -20.63 -0.70 -10.62
C SER A 70 -19.77 0.56 -10.65
N PRO A 71 -20.36 1.76 -10.53
CA PRO A 71 -19.57 2.99 -10.46
C PRO A 71 -18.63 3.02 -9.25
N HIS A 72 -17.47 3.63 -9.41
CA HIS A 72 -16.53 3.86 -8.31
C HIS A 72 -16.69 5.27 -7.76
N ARG A 73 -16.60 5.41 -6.44
CA ARG A 73 -16.88 6.67 -5.74
C ARG A 73 -15.59 7.36 -5.34
N ILE A 74 -15.57 8.67 -5.58
CA ILE A 74 -14.59 9.61 -5.04
C ILE A 74 -15.34 10.54 -4.10
N TYR A 75 -14.85 10.66 -2.88
CA TYR A 75 -15.39 11.55 -1.86
C TYR A 75 -14.50 12.77 -1.75
N VAL A 76 -15.11 13.94 -1.78
CA VAL A 76 -14.44 15.23 -1.62
C VAL A 76 -15.04 15.90 -0.39
N HIS A 77 -14.25 15.98 0.67
CA HIS A 77 -14.55 16.79 1.85
C HIS A 77 -14.18 18.24 1.55
N ILE A 78 -15.11 19.15 1.83
CA ILE A 78 -14.99 20.57 1.49
C ILE A 78 -15.21 21.38 2.74
N GLU A 79 -14.24 22.23 3.07
CA GLU A 79 -14.33 23.14 4.20
C GLU A 79 -13.91 24.56 3.76
N PRO A 80 -14.41 25.61 4.42
CA PRO A 80 -13.90 26.96 4.21
C PRO A 80 -12.42 27.05 4.59
N ASN A 81 -11.66 27.88 3.88
CA ASN A 81 -10.25 28.09 4.19
C ASN A 81 -10.01 28.98 5.43
N GLN A 82 -11.06 29.61 5.94
CA GLN A 82 -11.06 30.40 7.16
C GLN A 82 -11.80 29.64 8.27
N GLU A 83 -11.14 29.48 9.42
CA GLU A 83 -11.71 28.79 10.57
C GLU A 83 -12.99 29.48 11.06
N GLY A 84 -14.06 28.70 11.21
CA GLY A 84 -15.38 29.20 11.66
C GLY A 84 -16.21 29.89 10.57
N ALA A 85 -15.73 29.96 9.32
CA ALA A 85 -16.55 30.38 8.20
C ALA A 85 -17.59 29.31 7.84
N ASN A 86 -18.61 29.71 7.09
CA ASN A 86 -19.73 28.86 6.71
C ASN A 86 -19.59 28.39 5.26
N VAL A 87 -19.58 27.07 5.04
CA VAL A 87 -19.43 26.46 3.70
C VAL A 87 -20.65 26.68 2.80
N LEU A 88 -21.79 27.06 3.39
CA LEU A 88 -23.05 27.31 2.69
C LEU A 88 -23.27 28.79 2.39
N GLU A 89 -22.30 29.69 2.62
CA GLU A 89 -22.41 31.07 2.15
C GLU A 89 -22.49 31.13 0.61
N MET A 90 -23.19 32.13 0.08
CA MET A 90 -23.41 32.23 -1.36
C MET A 90 -22.10 32.25 -2.16
N GLY A 91 -21.07 32.96 -1.69
CA GLY A 91 -19.75 32.96 -2.34
C GLY A 91 -19.06 31.58 -2.35
N ALA A 92 -19.19 30.81 -1.27
CA ALA A 92 -18.67 29.46 -1.18
C ALA A 92 -19.42 28.51 -2.13
N LEU A 93 -20.75 28.60 -2.19
CA LEU A 93 -21.58 27.81 -3.10
C LEU A 93 -21.31 28.14 -4.58
N GLN A 94 -21.09 29.41 -4.89
CA GLN A 94 -20.68 29.86 -6.22
C GLN A 94 -19.31 29.29 -6.61
N GLN A 95 -18.33 29.33 -5.70
CA GLN A 95 -17.05 28.68 -5.95
C GLN A 95 -17.21 27.17 -6.14
N LEU A 96 -18.03 26.50 -5.32
CA LEU A 96 -18.30 25.08 -5.45
C LEU A 96 -18.93 24.73 -6.81
N SER A 97 -19.81 25.58 -7.33
CA SER A 97 -20.39 25.44 -8.68
C SER A 97 -19.32 25.60 -9.78
N ILE A 98 -18.44 26.59 -9.66
CA ILE A 98 -17.34 26.82 -10.62
C ILE A 98 -16.33 25.65 -10.60
N ASP A 99 -16.06 25.13 -9.41
CA ASP A 99 -15.12 24.03 -9.22
C ASP A 99 -15.73 22.71 -9.70
N LEU A 100 -17.06 22.55 -9.61
CA LEU A 100 -17.82 21.48 -10.26
C LEU A 100 -17.68 21.52 -11.79
N ASP A 101 -17.93 22.67 -12.43
CA ASP A 101 -17.79 22.81 -13.88
C ASP A 101 -16.37 22.44 -14.35
N ALA A 102 -15.36 22.76 -13.53
CA ALA A 102 -13.99 22.42 -13.81
C ALA A 102 -13.75 20.91 -13.79
N VAL A 103 -14.34 20.19 -12.82
CA VAL A 103 -14.27 18.72 -12.75
C VAL A 103 -15.03 18.08 -13.89
N ASP A 104 -16.23 18.56 -14.23
CA ASP A 104 -17.01 18.04 -15.35
C ASP A 104 -16.29 18.23 -16.69
N SER A 105 -15.55 19.34 -16.84
CA SER A 105 -14.73 19.58 -18.03
C SER A 105 -13.65 18.52 -18.25
N LEU A 106 -13.16 17.86 -17.17
CA LEU A 106 -12.20 16.75 -17.26
C LEU A 106 -12.81 15.53 -17.97
N SER A 107 -14.11 15.33 -17.82
CA SER A 107 -14.88 14.20 -18.36
C SER A 107 -15.58 14.56 -19.69
N SER A 108 -15.23 15.68 -20.33
CA SER A 108 -15.89 16.12 -21.55
C SER A 108 -15.39 15.39 -22.82
N GLY A 109 -16.28 15.16 -23.79
CA GLY A 109 -15.92 14.65 -25.11
C GLY A 109 -15.94 13.11 -25.23
N LYS A 110 -14.84 12.51 -25.72
CA LYS A 110 -14.76 11.05 -25.94
C LYS A 110 -14.45 10.26 -24.67
N ASP A 111 -14.06 10.94 -23.61
CA ASP A 111 -13.53 10.38 -22.38
C ASP A 111 -14.52 10.65 -21.23
N ASN A 112 -15.81 10.35 -21.47
CA ASN A 112 -16.88 10.60 -20.50
C ASN A 112 -16.85 9.54 -19.38
N PHE A 113 -16.00 9.78 -18.39
CA PHE A 113 -15.72 8.86 -17.31
C PHE A 113 -16.47 9.18 -16.02
N ILE A 114 -16.97 10.39 -15.82
CA ILE A 114 -17.85 10.76 -14.70
C ILE A 114 -19.29 10.38 -15.09
N ILE A 115 -19.92 9.49 -14.32
CA ILE A 115 -21.30 9.04 -14.52
C ILE A 115 -22.27 9.97 -13.81
N SER A 116 -21.96 10.32 -12.56
CA SER A 116 -22.82 11.12 -11.71
C SER A 116 -21.98 11.87 -10.68
N HIS A 117 -22.52 12.94 -10.15
CA HIS A 117 -21.95 13.63 -9.00
C HIS A 117 -23.06 14.33 -8.22
N ILE A 118 -22.83 14.54 -6.93
CA ILE A 118 -23.75 15.27 -6.06
C ILE A 118 -22.96 16.15 -5.09
N ASN A 119 -23.26 17.44 -5.09
CA ASN A 119 -22.73 18.42 -4.15
C ASN A 119 -23.82 19.47 -3.83
N ALA A 120 -23.61 20.27 -2.80
CA ALA A 120 -24.61 21.24 -2.33
C ALA A 120 -24.99 22.27 -3.40
N ALA A 121 -24.02 22.79 -4.17
CA ALA A 121 -24.28 23.77 -5.22
C ALA A 121 -25.12 23.17 -6.37
N GLN A 122 -24.85 21.93 -6.77
CA GLN A 122 -25.62 21.25 -7.81
C GLN A 122 -27.07 21.02 -7.39
N ILE A 123 -27.32 20.66 -6.12
CA ILE A 123 -28.69 20.49 -5.61
C ILE A 123 -29.46 21.82 -5.70
N LEU A 124 -28.81 22.92 -5.34
CA LEU A 124 -29.42 24.26 -5.45
C LEU A 124 -29.63 24.67 -6.91
N ASN A 125 -28.68 24.40 -7.80
CA ASN A 125 -28.84 24.67 -9.23
C ASN A 125 -29.99 23.87 -9.85
N VAL A 126 -30.18 22.60 -9.47
CA VAL A 126 -31.33 21.80 -9.91
C VAL A 126 -32.64 22.41 -9.41
N ALA A 127 -32.69 22.85 -8.14
CA ALA A 127 -33.87 23.53 -7.61
C ALA A 127 -34.17 24.85 -8.33
N LEU A 128 -33.14 25.61 -8.69
CA LEU A 128 -33.26 26.85 -9.47
C LEU A 128 -33.73 26.56 -10.90
N GLU A 129 -33.18 25.55 -11.57
CA GLU A 129 -33.60 25.14 -12.92
C GLU A 129 -35.09 24.75 -12.96
N GLU A 130 -35.59 24.09 -11.92
CA GLU A 130 -36.98 23.68 -11.82
C GLU A 130 -37.96 24.80 -11.43
N ARG A 131 -37.49 25.80 -10.64
CA ARG A 131 -38.39 26.75 -9.95
C ARG A 131 -38.17 28.22 -10.30
N ASP A 132 -36.96 28.66 -10.64
CA ASP A 132 -36.71 30.05 -11.02
C ASP A 132 -37.28 30.32 -12.41
N SER A 133 -38.29 31.19 -12.48
CA SER A 133 -38.95 31.56 -13.74
C SER A 133 -38.01 32.16 -14.80
N GLN A 134 -36.83 32.65 -14.38
CA GLN A 134 -35.83 33.24 -15.26
C GLN A 134 -34.75 32.24 -15.71
N GLY A 135 -34.72 31.02 -15.14
CA GLY A 135 -33.74 29.98 -15.46
C GLY A 135 -32.31 30.38 -15.11
N ARG A 136 -32.11 31.14 -14.03
CA ARG A 136 -30.78 31.55 -13.54
C ARG A 136 -30.15 30.42 -12.73
N ASP A 137 -28.82 30.37 -12.72
CA ASP A 137 -28.03 29.51 -11.84
C ASP A 137 -27.57 30.28 -10.58
N ILE A 138 -26.90 29.58 -9.66
CA ILE A 138 -26.41 30.16 -8.41
C ILE A 138 -25.41 31.32 -8.57
N SER A 139 -24.74 31.43 -9.73
CA SER A 139 -23.80 32.53 -10.01
C SER A 139 -24.50 33.88 -10.18
N ALA A 140 -25.82 33.88 -10.41
CA ALA A 140 -26.60 35.08 -10.62
C ALA A 140 -27.07 35.78 -9.33
N PHE A 141 -26.88 35.17 -8.16
CA PHE A 141 -27.44 35.64 -6.89
C PHE A 141 -26.37 36.14 -5.93
N ASN A 142 -26.64 37.22 -5.19
CA ASN A 142 -25.64 37.77 -4.26
C ASN A 142 -25.71 37.14 -2.85
N ASN A 143 -26.89 36.65 -2.46
CA ASN A 143 -27.14 36.08 -1.13
C ASN A 143 -28.34 35.11 -1.16
N TRP A 144 -28.56 34.41 -0.06
CA TRP A 144 -29.66 33.45 0.08
C TRP A 144 -31.04 34.10 -0.01
N GLU A 145 -31.21 35.33 0.46
CA GLU A 145 -32.49 36.06 0.39
C GLU A 145 -32.95 36.24 -1.07
N GLU A 146 -32.07 36.75 -1.93
CA GLU A 146 -32.34 36.96 -3.36
C GLU A 146 -32.66 35.64 -4.08
N MET A 147 -31.94 34.57 -3.74
CA MET A 147 -32.16 33.24 -4.31
C MET A 147 -33.50 32.65 -3.85
N LEU A 148 -33.77 32.64 -2.54
CA LEU A 148 -35.01 32.10 -1.99
C LEU A 148 -36.22 32.87 -2.49
N ASP A 149 -36.16 34.19 -2.59
CA ASP A 149 -37.27 34.99 -3.14
C ASP A 149 -37.61 34.67 -4.59
N SER A 150 -36.68 34.10 -5.35
CA SER A 150 -36.93 33.70 -6.74
C SER A 150 -37.64 32.35 -6.89
N ILE A 151 -37.57 31.49 -5.88
CA ILE A 151 -38.09 30.12 -5.93
C ILE A 151 -39.19 29.83 -4.89
N VAL A 152 -39.25 30.61 -3.80
CA VAL A 152 -40.20 30.45 -2.69
C VAL A 152 -41.35 31.46 -2.84
N GLU A 153 -42.57 30.94 -3.07
CA GLU A 153 -43.80 31.75 -3.12
C GLU A 153 -44.48 31.81 -1.75
N ASP A 154 -45.32 30.81 -1.44
CA ASP A 154 -46.15 30.72 -0.22
C ASP A 154 -45.83 29.45 0.59
N GLU A 155 -44.54 29.18 0.82
CA GLU A 155 -44.09 27.98 1.55
C GLU A 155 -43.85 28.25 3.04
N GLU A 156 -44.20 27.27 3.88
CA GLU A 156 -43.89 27.24 5.30
C GLU A 156 -42.89 26.11 5.61
N CYS A 157 -42.05 26.29 6.65
CA CYS A 157 -41.07 25.25 7.02
C CYS A 157 -41.69 23.92 7.49
N ILE A 158 -43.00 23.88 7.69
CA ILE A 158 -43.76 22.68 8.06
C ILE A 158 -44.44 22.00 6.87
N ASP A 159 -44.27 22.50 5.63
CA ASP A 159 -44.97 21.98 4.46
C ASP A 159 -44.60 20.53 4.12
N ALA A 160 -43.42 20.08 4.54
CA ALA A 160 -43.00 18.68 4.39
C ALA A 160 -43.67 17.74 5.42
N ILE A 161 -44.34 18.26 6.46
CA ILE A 161 -44.98 17.43 7.50
C ILE A 161 -46.13 16.63 6.88
N GLY A 162 -45.97 15.30 6.89
CA GLY A 162 -46.92 14.37 6.28
C GLY A 162 -46.43 13.76 4.96
N ASP A 163 -45.32 14.26 4.40
CA ASP A 163 -44.58 13.60 3.32
C ASP A 163 -43.34 12.90 3.90
N ASP A 164 -43.56 11.71 4.46
CA ASP A 164 -42.50 10.88 5.05
C ASP A 164 -41.36 10.59 4.05
N ARG A 165 -41.66 10.56 2.74
CA ARG A 165 -40.65 10.30 1.71
C ARG A 165 -39.75 11.52 1.53
N ALA A 166 -40.31 12.71 1.42
CA ALA A 166 -39.54 13.95 1.33
C ALA A 166 -38.66 14.15 2.57
N ILE A 167 -39.20 13.92 3.76
CA ILE A 167 -38.47 14.01 5.03
C ILE A 167 -37.31 13.02 5.07
N ALA A 168 -37.54 11.76 4.67
CA ALA A 168 -36.50 10.73 4.65
C ALA A 168 -35.38 11.08 3.66
N THR A 169 -35.72 11.54 2.45
CA THR A 169 -34.72 11.96 1.45
C THR A 169 -33.92 13.17 1.91
N ALA A 170 -34.56 14.20 2.46
CA ALA A 170 -33.87 15.38 2.99
C ALA A 170 -32.98 15.02 4.18
N SER A 171 -33.44 14.15 5.07
CA SER A 171 -32.65 13.67 6.21
C SER A 171 -31.41 12.89 5.75
N PHE A 172 -31.56 12.03 4.74
CA PHE A 172 -30.43 11.32 4.15
C PHE A 172 -29.42 12.27 3.50
N ALA A 173 -29.90 13.19 2.65
CA ALA A 173 -29.04 14.18 2.01
C ALA A 173 -28.28 15.01 3.04
N ARG A 174 -28.95 15.49 4.10
CA ARG A 174 -28.34 16.19 5.23
C ARG A 174 -27.25 15.33 5.88
N SER A 175 -27.57 14.09 6.26
CA SER A 175 -26.65 13.22 6.99
C SER A 175 -25.45 12.73 6.16
N VAL A 176 -25.57 12.72 4.84
CA VAL A 176 -24.50 12.28 3.94
C VAL A 176 -23.64 13.44 3.46
N MET A 177 -24.24 14.61 3.19
CA MET A 177 -23.58 15.70 2.48
C MET A 177 -23.20 16.89 3.35
N LEU A 178 -23.81 17.06 4.52
CA LEU A 178 -23.57 18.22 5.38
C LEU A 178 -23.02 17.75 6.71
N HIS A 179 -22.15 18.56 7.28
CA HIS A 179 -21.60 18.29 8.59
C HIS A 179 -22.69 18.26 9.68
N GLU A 180 -22.41 17.59 10.80
CA GLU A 180 -23.38 17.38 11.89
C GLU A 180 -23.86 18.68 12.55
N ASP A 181 -23.14 19.77 12.37
CA ASP A 181 -23.47 21.13 12.86
C ASP A 181 -24.37 21.92 11.90
N PHE A 182 -24.90 21.28 10.85
CA PHE A 182 -25.79 21.95 9.90
C PHE A 182 -27.03 22.54 10.59
N ASP A 183 -27.21 23.84 10.41
CA ASP A 183 -28.32 24.62 10.92
C ASP A 183 -29.10 25.29 9.78
N TYR A 184 -30.38 24.92 9.64
CA TYR A 184 -31.31 25.48 8.66
C TYR A 184 -32.36 26.38 9.31
N ASP A 185 -32.34 26.57 10.64
CA ASP A 185 -33.29 27.43 11.36
C ASP A 185 -33.35 28.86 10.80
N PRO A 186 -32.26 29.49 10.31
CA PRO A 186 -32.34 30.81 9.66
C PRO A 186 -33.35 30.89 8.52
N VAL A 187 -33.41 29.85 7.67
CA VAL A 187 -34.38 29.77 6.56
C VAL A 187 -35.81 29.74 7.09
N CYS A 188 -36.07 28.90 8.11
CA CYS A 188 -37.39 28.79 8.71
C CYS A 188 -37.85 30.05 9.43
N ASN A 189 -36.93 30.71 10.14
CA ASN A 189 -37.19 31.96 10.82
C ASN A 189 -37.50 33.08 9.82
N TRP A 190 -36.81 33.11 8.68
CA TRP A 190 -37.08 34.05 7.60
C TRP A 190 -38.48 33.84 7.00
N LEU A 191 -38.86 32.61 6.67
CA LEU A 191 -40.20 32.28 6.17
C LEU A 191 -41.30 32.69 7.17
N ALA A 192 -41.14 32.33 8.45
CA ALA A 192 -42.14 32.58 9.49
C ALA A 192 -42.31 34.07 9.83
N ASN A 193 -41.26 34.89 9.68
CA ASN A 193 -41.27 36.31 10.01
C ASN A 193 -41.55 37.21 8.80
N GLY A 194 -42.26 36.69 7.79
CA GLY A 194 -42.63 37.46 6.61
C GLY A 194 -41.43 37.87 5.77
N LYS A 195 -40.46 36.96 5.60
CA LYS A 195 -39.24 37.12 4.79
C LYS A 195 -38.34 38.25 5.29
N THR A 196 -38.12 38.32 6.60
CA THR A 196 -37.24 39.32 7.23
C THR A 196 -36.11 38.67 8.01
N GLY A 197 -34.89 39.23 7.89
CA GLY A 197 -33.67 38.69 8.48
C GLY A 197 -32.76 38.02 7.44
N ASP A 198 -31.65 37.44 7.89
CA ASP A 198 -30.73 36.68 7.04
C ASP A 198 -31.15 35.20 7.00
N PRO A 199 -31.57 34.66 5.84
CA PRO A 199 -31.98 33.27 5.73
C PRO A 199 -30.81 32.29 5.54
N THR A 200 -29.56 32.74 5.57
CA THR A 200 -28.39 31.89 5.25
C THR A 200 -28.27 30.70 6.21
N PRO A 201 -28.41 29.45 5.74
CA PRO A 201 -28.14 28.27 6.55
C PRO A 201 -26.64 28.12 6.79
N SER A 202 -26.25 27.37 7.83
CA SER A 202 -24.84 27.20 8.17
C SER A 202 -24.40 25.75 8.30
N ALA A 203 -23.18 25.46 7.87
CA ALA A 203 -22.44 24.23 8.16
C ALA A 203 -20.95 24.50 8.08
N SER A 204 -20.15 23.80 8.89
CA SER A 204 -18.68 23.93 8.83
C SER A 204 -18.04 23.22 7.64
N SER A 205 -18.68 22.16 7.11
CA SER A 205 -18.19 21.46 5.91
C SER A 205 -19.31 20.75 5.15
N THR A 206 -19.02 20.43 3.89
CA THR A 206 -19.90 19.66 3.01
C THR A 206 -19.11 18.55 2.31
N MET A 207 -19.82 17.51 1.88
CA MET A 207 -19.26 16.38 1.15
C MET A 207 -19.82 16.36 -0.27
N TRP A 208 -18.92 16.22 -1.22
CA TRP A 208 -19.21 15.99 -2.63
C TRP A 208 -18.84 14.55 -2.99
N ILE A 209 -19.80 13.84 -3.57
CA ILE A 209 -19.61 12.47 -4.06
C ILE A 209 -19.57 12.50 -5.57
N ILE A 210 -18.53 11.94 -6.17
CA ILE A 210 -18.35 11.81 -7.63
C ILE A 210 -18.32 10.32 -7.94
N GLU A 211 -19.14 9.87 -8.89
CA GLU A 211 -19.13 8.50 -9.40
C GLU A 211 -18.47 8.47 -10.78
N ILE A 212 -17.39 7.69 -10.89
CA ILE A 212 -16.71 7.41 -12.15
C ILE A 212 -17.12 6.05 -12.70
N SER A 213 -16.92 5.83 -14.00
CA SER A 213 -17.33 4.63 -14.70
C SER A 213 -16.70 3.36 -14.12
N GLY A 214 -17.55 2.35 -13.90
CA GLY A 214 -17.13 1.01 -13.51
C GLY A 214 -16.34 0.28 -14.60
N ASP A 215 -16.47 0.70 -15.85
CA ASP A 215 -15.79 0.07 -16.99
C ASP A 215 -14.30 0.42 -17.07
N LEU A 216 -13.83 1.34 -16.23
CA LEU A 216 -12.43 1.76 -16.18
C LEU A 216 -11.55 0.68 -15.54
N SER A 217 -10.38 0.44 -16.15
CA SER A 217 -9.33 -0.37 -15.53
C SER A 217 -8.81 0.28 -14.23
N ALA A 218 -8.19 -0.51 -13.35
CA ALA A 218 -7.65 0.00 -12.08
C ALA A 218 -6.68 1.17 -12.27
N ASP A 219 -5.80 1.08 -13.28
CA ASP A 219 -4.85 2.15 -13.61
C ASP A 219 -5.56 3.42 -14.10
N GLU A 220 -6.59 3.27 -14.93
CA GLU A 220 -7.39 4.41 -15.40
C GLU A 220 -8.13 5.06 -14.24
N ARG A 221 -8.78 4.28 -13.36
CA ARG A 221 -9.48 4.82 -12.18
C ARG A 221 -8.56 5.62 -11.28
N LEU A 222 -7.36 5.10 -11.00
CA LEU A 222 -6.35 5.81 -10.22
C LEU A 222 -5.95 7.13 -10.90
N GLN A 223 -5.64 7.09 -12.20
CA GLN A 223 -5.26 8.29 -12.96
C GLN A 223 -6.36 9.35 -12.96
N LYS A 224 -7.63 8.96 -13.18
CA LYS A 224 -8.77 9.88 -13.16
C LYS A 224 -9.00 10.44 -11.75
N SER A 225 -8.88 9.62 -10.71
CA SER A 225 -9.00 10.06 -9.31
C SER A 225 -7.92 11.07 -8.93
N LEU A 226 -6.66 10.82 -9.31
CA LEU A 226 -5.54 11.75 -9.09
C LEU A 226 -5.70 13.03 -9.92
N LEU A 227 -6.25 12.94 -11.13
CA LEU A 227 -6.55 14.13 -11.95
C LEU A 227 -7.59 15.03 -11.28
N ILE A 228 -8.66 14.47 -10.73
CA ILE A 228 -9.67 15.21 -9.96
C ILE A 228 -9.01 15.84 -8.72
N LYS A 229 -8.26 15.05 -7.94
CA LYS A 229 -7.53 15.53 -6.75
C LYS A 229 -6.63 16.72 -7.08
N SER A 230 -5.75 16.58 -8.06
CA SER A 230 -4.81 17.64 -8.46
C SER A 230 -5.51 18.89 -9.02
N THR A 231 -6.65 18.72 -9.70
CA THR A 231 -7.46 19.84 -10.18
C THR A 231 -8.02 20.64 -9.00
N LEU A 232 -8.65 19.96 -8.04
CA LEU A 232 -9.23 20.62 -6.86
C LEU A 232 -8.15 21.25 -5.96
N GLU A 233 -7.01 20.58 -5.75
CA GLU A 233 -5.87 21.15 -5.02
C GLU A 233 -5.34 22.43 -5.67
N LYS A 234 -5.27 22.47 -7.00
CA LYS A 234 -4.88 23.66 -7.74
C LYS A 234 -5.88 24.80 -7.58
N ARG A 235 -7.19 24.50 -7.49
CA ARG A 235 -8.23 25.50 -7.25
C ARG A 235 -8.21 26.03 -5.82
N ALA A 236 -8.06 25.15 -4.83
CA ALA A 236 -7.84 25.55 -3.43
C ALA A 236 -6.63 26.47 -3.25
N SER A 237 -5.57 26.26 -4.04
CA SER A 237 -4.34 27.07 -3.99
C SER A 237 -4.46 28.43 -4.69
N ALA A 238 -5.59 28.76 -5.31
CA ALA A 238 -5.80 30.05 -5.96
C ALA A 238 -5.91 31.18 -4.92
N PRO A 239 -5.40 32.40 -5.19
CA PRO A 239 -5.41 33.50 -4.22
C PRO A 239 -6.81 33.89 -3.71
N ASP A 240 -7.82 33.72 -4.56
CA ASP A 240 -9.21 34.08 -4.28
C ASP A 240 -10.07 32.86 -3.88
N SER A 241 -9.44 31.70 -3.62
CA SER A 241 -10.18 30.53 -3.13
C SER A 241 -10.68 30.78 -1.71
N ALA A 242 -11.95 30.50 -1.45
CA ALA A 242 -12.58 30.45 -0.14
C ALA A 242 -12.68 29.02 0.41
N LEU A 243 -12.34 28.00 -0.39
CA LEU A 243 -12.54 26.58 -0.08
C LEU A 243 -11.23 25.79 -0.08
N ASN A 244 -11.17 24.81 0.80
CA ASN A 244 -10.18 23.73 0.83
C ASN A 244 -10.85 22.41 0.46
N TYR A 245 -10.08 21.50 -0.14
CA TYR A 245 -10.56 20.21 -0.63
C TYR A 245 -9.72 19.06 -0.09
N GLY A 246 -10.38 18.08 0.54
CA GLY A 246 -9.82 16.78 0.90
C GLY A 246 -10.40 15.69 0.01
N VAL A 247 -9.60 15.14 -0.90
CA VAL A 247 -10.07 14.13 -1.87
C VAL A 247 -9.62 12.73 -1.46
N VAL A 248 -10.57 11.80 -1.37
CA VAL A 248 -10.36 10.40 -0.96
C VAL A 248 -11.13 9.46 -1.90
N SER A 249 -10.47 8.39 -2.32
CA SER A 249 -11.10 7.23 -2.97
C SER A 249 -10.34 5.97 -2.60
N ASP A 250 -10.95 4.81 -2.79
CA ASP A 250 -10.30 3.52 -2.54
C ASP A 250 -9.01 3.37 -3.38
N ASP A 251 -9.03 3.85 -4.63
CA ASP A 251 -7.86 3.82 -5.52
C ASP A 251 -6.73 4.74 -5.02
N ILE A 252 -7.03 5.97 -4.59
CA ILE A 252 -6.03 6.91 -4.05
C ILE A 252 -5.41 6.36 -2.76
N VAL A 253 -6.25 5.91 -1.82
CA VAL A 253 -5.80 5.37 -0.53
C VAL A 253 -4.92 4.14 -0.75
N SER A 254 -5.35 3.22 -1.62
CA SER A 254 -4.57 2.01 -1.94
C SER A 254 -3.23 2.35 -2.58
N ASN A 255 -3.20 3.33 -3.49
CA ASN A 255 -1.96 3.79 -4.10
C ASN A 255 -1.00 4.44 -3.08
N GLU A 256 -1.49 5.34 -2.24
CA GLU A 256 -0.68 5.99 -1.20
C GLU A 256 -0.13 4.99 -0.18
N ILE A 257 -0.94 4.01 0.24
CA ILE A 257 -0.48 2.92 1.10
C ILE A 257 0.60 2.11 0.40
N ASN A 258 0.38 1.75 -0.87
CA ASN A 258 1.33 0.96 -1.64
C ASN A 258 2.68 1.68 -1.78
N GLU A 259 2.66 2.91 -2.30
CA GLU A 259 3.86 3.73 -2.51
C GLU A 259 4.63 3.92 -1.21
N SER A 260 3.94 4.31 -0.13
CA SER A 260 4.56 4.48 1.19
C SER A 260 5.14 3.17 1.72
N THR A 261 4.45 2.05 1.53
CA THR A 261 4.92 0.74 2.00
C THR A 261 6.16 0.30 1.24
N LEU A 262 6.19 0.44 -0.10
CA LEU A 262 7.35 0.14 -0.93
C LEU A 262 8.57 0.99 -0.54
N ASP A 263 8.39 2.30 -0.36
CA ASP A 263 9.46 3.20 0.05
C ASP A 263 10.03 2.81 1.42
N ASN A 264 9.17 2.56 2.40
CA ASN A 264 9.58 2.13 3.73
C ASN A 264 10.37 0.82 3.69
N LEU A 265 9.96 -0.13 2.84
CA LEU A 265 10.63 -1.42 2.69
C LEU A 265 12.01 -1.30 2.02
N VAL A 266 12.16 -0.44 1.01
CA VAL A 266 13.46 -0.13 0.40
C VAL A 266 14.40 0.47 1.45
N TRP A 267 13.91 1.43 2.24
CA TRP A 267 14.67 1.99 3.36
C TRP A 267 15.05 0.94 4.40
N LEU A 268 14.13 0.04 4.77
CA LEU A 268 14.41 -1.07 5.68
C LEU A 268 15.52 -1.98 5.15
N LEU A 269 15.53 -2.29 3.84
CA LEU A 269 16.58 -3.10 3.24
C LEU A 269 17.95 -2.41 3.29
N ILE A 270 18.02 -1.13 2.89
CA ILE A 270 19.26 -0.33 2.91
C ILE A 270 19.80 -0.25 4.35
N ILE A 271 18.93 0.10 5.30
CA ILE A 271 19.31 0.19 6.72
C ILE A 271 19.77 -1.16 7.25
N SER A 272 19.07 -2.25 6.93
CA SER A 272 19.45 -3.61 7.35
C SER A 272 20.83 -4.00 6.84
N ILE A 273 21.12 -3.75 5.56
CA ILE A 273 22.46 -4.00 4.98
C ILE A 273 23.52 -3.15 5.70
N CYS A 274 23.27 -1.86 5.90
CA CYS A 274 24.19 -0.97 6.62
C CYS A 274 24.47 -1.47 8.04
N VAL A 275 23.45 -1.88 8.78
CA VAL A 275 23.57 -2.43 10.14
C VAL A 275 24.35 -3.74 10.12
N VAL A 276 24.06 -4.65 9.19
CA VAL A 276 24.80 -5.93 9.05
C VAL A 276 26.28 -5.68 8.77
N VAL A 277 26.60 -4.79 7.82
CA VAL A 277 27.98 -4.41 7.49
C VAL A 277 28.68 -3.82 8.71
N LEU A 278 28.01 -2.91 9.44
CA LEU A 278 28.56 -2.27 10.63
C LEU A 278 28.85 -3.30 11.73
N VAL A 279 27.90 -4.20 12.02
CA VAL A 279 28.06 -5.26 13.02
C VAL A 279 29.22 -6.19 12.66
N LEU A 280 29.31 -6.63 11.40
CA LEU A 280 30.42 -7.47 10.93
C LEU A 280 31.76 -6.75 11.01
N ALA A 281 31.80 -5.47 10.62
CA ALA A 281 33.02 -4.66 10.67
C ALA A 281 33.53 -4.50 12.11
N ILE A 282 32.62 -4.26 13.06
CA ILE A 282 32.95 -4.19 14.49
C ILE A 282 33.41 -5.56 15.02
N ALA A 283 32.72 -6.63 14.65
CA ALA A 283 32.97 -7.97 15.15
C ALA A 283 34.31 -8.55 14.68
N PHE A 284 34.65 -8.38 13.40
CA PHE A 284 35.79 -9.06 12.78
C PHE A 284 36.94 -8.13 12.38
N ARG A 285 36.69 -6.82 12.19
CA ARG A 285 37.70 -5.82 11.78
C ARG A 285 38.55 -6.23 10.56
N SER A 286 38.02 -7.10 9.71
CA SER A 286 38.71 -7.67 8.54
C SER A 286 37.78 -7.60 7.31
N PRO A 287 38.19 -6.93 6.21
CA PRO A 287 37.36 -6.82 5.01
C PRO A 287 36.92 -8.16 4.44
N LEU A 288 37.78 -9.19 4.48
CA LEU A 288 37.45 -10.53 4.00
C LEU A 288 36.38 -11.20 4.87
N MET A 289 36.50 -11.05 6.20
CA MET A 289 35.52 -11.59 7.15
C MET A 289 34.16 -10.90 7.04
N VAL A 290 34.13 -9.65 6.56
CA VAL A 290 32.89 -8.90 6.26
C VAL A 290 32.32 -9.29 4.88
N ALA A 291 33.16 -9.39 3.86
CA ALA A 291 32.73 -9.64 2.49
C ALA A 291 32.23 -11.07 2.26
N ALA A 292 32.83 -12.06 2.94
CA ALA A 292 32.46 -13.45 2.75
C ALA A 292 31.00 -13.76 3.15
N PRO A 293 30.50 -13.36 4.34
CA PRO A 293 29.09 -13.52 4.71
C PRO A 293 28.14 -12.77 3.80
N LEU A 294 28.48 -11.53 3.42
CA LEU A 294 27.66 -10.73 2.52
C LEU A 294 27.51 -11.43 1.16
N THR A 295 28.58 -12.01 0.64
CA THR A 295 28.54 -12.78 -0.61
C THR A 295 27.62 -14.00 -0.49
N GLY A 296 27.74 -14.75 0.61
CA GLY A 296 26.87 -15.90 0.87
C GLY A 296 25.40 -15.51 1.01
N LEU A 297 25.12 -14.42 1.73
CA LEU A 297 23.76 -13.93 1.93
C LEU A 297 23.13 -13.37 0.65
N SER A 298 23.88 -12.64 -0.16
CA SER A 298 23.43 -12.20 -1.48
C SER A 298 23.10 -13.39 -2.37
N ALA A 299 23.94 -14.43 -2.37
CA ALA A 299 23.63 -15.67 -3.09
C ALA A 299 22.35 -16.32 -2.55
N ALA A 300 22.19 -16.42 -1.23
CA ALA A 300 20.99 -16.99 -0.62
C ALA A 300 19.70 -16.24 -1.00
N LEU A 301 19.72 -14.90 -1.03
CA LEU A 301 18.58 -14.11 -1.49
C LEU A 301 18.26 -14.36 -2.97
N ILE A 302 19.28 -14.37 -3.84
CA ILE A 302 19.12 -14.64 -5.26
C ILE A 302 18.58 -16.06 -5.50
N TRP A 303 19.02 -17.05 -4.71
CA TRP A 303 18.47 -18.40 -4.78
C TRP A 303 17.02 -18.41 -4.34
N THR A 304 16.69 -17.72 -3.26
CA THR A 304 15.33 -17.70 -2.70
C THR A 304 14.34 -17.12 -3.68
N TYR A 305 14.53 -15.87 -4.11
CA TYR A 305 13.63 -15.22 -5.06
C TYR A 305 13.65 -15.91 -6.43
N GLY A 306 14.83 -16.32 -6.91
CA GLY A 306 14.92 -16.94 -8.23
C GLY A 306 14.28 -18.33 -8.27
N ILE A 307 14.38 -19.14 -7.22
CA ILE A 307 13.66 -20.42 -7.14
C ILE A 307 12.14 -20.18 -7.07
N MET A 308 11.68 -19.24 -6.25
CA MET A 308 10.25 -18.92 -6.17
C MET A 308 9.70 -18.46 -7.53
N THR A 309 10.48 -17.63 -8.25
CA THR A 309 10.13 -17.17 -9.61
C THR A 309 10.08 -18.34 -10.60
N LEU A 310 11.05 -19.25 -10.55
CA LEU A 310 11.08 -20.45 -11.42
C LEU A 310 9.90 -21.40 -11.19
N VAL A 311 9.35 -21.42 -9.97
CA VAL A 311 8.15 -22.21 -9.62
C VAL A 311 6.86 -21.48 -10.03
N GLY A 312 6.96 -20.24 -10.53
CA GLY A 312 5.82 -19.45 -10.98
C GLY A 312 5.04 -18.80 -9.83
N VAL A 313 5.73 -18.49 -8.73
CA VAL A 313 5.10 -17.80 -7.60
C VAL A 313 5.04 -16.31 -7.89
N GLU A 314 3.85 -15.75 -7.74
CA GLU A 314 3.61 -14.31 -7.76
C GLU A 314 3.94 -13.72 -6.39
N PHE A 315 4.65 -12.59 -6.39
CA PHE A 315 5.07 -11.92 -5.17
C PHE A 315 4.06 -10.85 -4.79
N SER A 316 3.67 -10.80 -3.52
CA SER A 316 2.92 -9.69 -2.95
C SER A 316 3.86 -8.68 -2.31
N ILE A 317 3.33 -7.54 -1.88
CA ILE A 317 4.07 -6.55 -1.09
C ILE A 317 4.75 -7.14 0.16
N LEU A 318 4.24 -8.25 0.73
CA LEU A 318 4.86 -8.90 1.89
C LEU A 318 6.24 -9.49 1.57
N GLU A 319 6.45 -9.96 0.34
CA GLU A 319 7.70 -10.62 -0.04
C GLU A 319 8.90 -9.68 -0.13
N VAL A 320 8.68 -8.36 -0.14
CA VAL A 320 9.77 -7.39 0.02
C VAL A 320 10.41 -7.49 1.41
N ALA A 321 9.62 -7.83 2.45
CA ALA A 321 10.12 -8.01 3.81
C ALA A 321 10.96 -9.30 3.99
N VAL A 322 10.94 -10.23 3.03
CA VAL A 322 11.75 -11.45 3.08
C VAL A 322 13.24 -11.10 3.12
N ALA A 323 13.69 -10.16 2.29
CA ALA A 323 15.10 -9.81 2.19
C ALA A 323 15.73 -9.37 3.53
N PRO A 324 15.20 -8.34 4.24
CA PRO A 324 15.76 -7.95 5.53
C PRO A 324 15.66 -9.03 6.60
N VAL A 325 14.60 -9.85 6.60
CA VAL A 325 14.44 -10.96 7.56
C VAL A 325 15.47 -12.07 7.31
N VAL A 326 15.65 -12.48 6.05
CA VAL A 326 16.64 -13.51 5.68
C VAL A 326 18.07 -13.01 5.90
N LEU A 327 18.35 -11.73 5.65
CA LEU A 327 19.63 -11.12 5.99
C LEU A 327 19.91 -11.19 7.49
N GLY A 328 18.93 -10.80 8.32
CA GLY A 328 19.04 -10.81 9.77
C GLY A 328 19.20 -12.22 10.38
N LEU A 329 18.51 -13.23 9.85
CA LEU A 329 18.65 -14.60 10.33
C LEU A 329 19.89 -15.31 9.76
N GLY A 330 20.21 -15.05 8.50
CA GLY A 330 21.32 -15.69 7.81
C GLY A 330 22.67 -15.21 8.30
N ILE A 331 22.78 -13.93 8.72
CA ILE A 331 24.04 -13.38 9.23
C ILE A 331 24.51 -14.10 10.49
N ASP A 332 23.59 -14.54 11.35
CA ASP A 332 23.91 -15.26 12.58
C ASP A 332 24.68 -16.56 12.28
N TYR A 333 24.25 -17.31 11.25
CA TYR A 333 24.93 -18.53 10.82
C TYR A 333 26.37 -18.26 10.40
N SER A 334 26.58 -17.21 9.60
CA SER A 334 27.90 -16.78 9.16
C SER A 334 28.76 -16.31 10.33
N ILE A 335 28.24 -15.47 11.23
CA ILE A 335 28.98 -14.93 12.38
C ILE A 335 29.43 -16.06 13.31
N HIS A 336 28.52 -16.96 13.69
CA HIS A 336 28.85 -18.07 14.59
C HIS A 336 29.91 -19.00 13.99
N LEU A 337 29.77 -19.36 12.71
CA LEU A 337 30.75 -20.20 12.02
C LEU A 337 32.09 -19.52 11.85
N GLN A 338 32.11 -18.26 11.40
CA GLN A 338 33.34 -17.52 11.18
C GLN A 338 34.10 -17.21 12.46
N ARG A 339 33.41 -16.93 13.56
CA ARG A 339 34.05 -16.70 14.85
C ARG A 339 34.64 -17.99 15.42
N SER A 340 33.96 -19.12 15.25
CA SER A 340 34.54 -20.42 15.57
C SER A 340 35.72 -20.75 14.66
N TYR A 341 35.64 -20.38 13.37
CA TYR A 341 36.72 -20.58 12.40
C TYR A 341 37.96 -19.79 12.76
N GLU A 342 37.83 -18.51 13.09
CA GLU A 342 38.92 -17.66 13.54
C GLU A 342 39.62 -18.26 14.77
N LYS A 343 38.84 -18.75 15.74
CA LYS A 343 39.40 -19.47 16.90
C LYS A 343 40.15 -20.73 16.48
N ALA A 344 39.56 -21.56 15.61
CA ALA A 344 40.18 -22.81 15.16
C ALA A 344 41.44 -22.57 14.30
N ARG A 345 41.54 -21.43 13.58
CA ARG A 345 42.74 -21.03 12.84
C ARG A 345 43.96 -20.78 13.72
N HIS A 346 43.77 -20.52 15.01
CA HIS A 346 44.88 -20.47 15.97
C HIS A 346 45.35 -21.86 16.43
N GLU A 347 44.54 -22.90 16.22
CA GLU A 347 44.81 -24.27 16.65
C GLU A 347 45.31 -25.16 15.49
N THR A 348 45.08 -24.76 14.24
CA THR A 348 45.52 -25.52 13.05
C THR A 348 45.88 -24.63 11.85
N ASP A 349 46.95 -25.02 11.16
CA ASP A 349 47.42 -24.34 9.94
C ASP A 349 46.56 -24.63 8.69
N SER A 350 45.68 -25.63 8.72
CA SER A 350 44.78 -25.94 7.60
C SER A 350 43.46 -25.16 7.70
N PRO A 351 43.13 -24.28 6.74
CA PRO A 351 41.84 -23.59 6.68
C PRO A 351 40.65 -24.56 6.62
N ALA A 352 40.76 -25.62 5.83
CA ALA A 352 39.71 -26.62 5.70
C ALA A 352 39.47 -27.37 7.02
N MET A 353 40.55 -27.72 7.74
CA MET A 353 40.42 -28.36 9.05
C MET A 353 39.79 -27.42 10.08
N ALA A 354 40.18 -26.15 10.09
CA ALA A 354 39.59 -25.13 10.97
C ALA A 354 38.08 -24.95 10.70
N TRP A 355 37.67 -24.92 9.42
CA TRP A 355 36.26 -24.78 9.05
C TRP A 355 35.44 -26.02 9.46
N ILE A 356 35.93 -27.23 9.17
CA ILE A 356 35.26 -28.48 9.54
C ILE A 356 35.19 -28.65 11.06
N GLN A 357 36.22 -28.29 11.81
CA GLN A 357 36.20 -28.29 13.27
C GLN A 357 35.13 -27.33 13.81
N SER A 358 35.01 -26.15 13.21
CA SER A 358 34.03 -25.13 13.59
C SER A 358 32.60 -25.58 13.32
N PHE A 359 32.32 -26.05 12.10
CA PHE A 359 31.03 -26.62 11.75
C PHE A 359 30.69 -27.83 12.64
N SER A 360 31.64 -28.74 12.89
CA SER A 360 31.43 -29.93 13.73
C SER A 360 31.01 -29.56 15.16
N SER A 361 31.57 -28.47 15.70
CA SER A 361 31.27 -27.98 17.05
C SER A 361 29.90 -27.32 17.14
N LEU A 362 29.47 -26.64 16.08
CA LEU A 362 28.23 -25.86 16.05
C LEU A 362 27.04 -26.58 15.38
N ARG A 363 27.27 -27.70 14.68
CA ARG A 363 26.26 -28.36 13.83
C ARG A 363 24.93 -28.63 14.54
N MET A 364 24.95 -29.04 15.81
CA MET A 364 23.72 -29.35 16.53
C MET A 364 22.90 -28.09 16.79
N ALA A 365 23.55 -27.02 17.26
CA ALA A 365 22.89 -25.75 17.53
C ALA A 365 22.37 -25.11 16.24
N LEU A 366 23.19 -25.06 15.18
CA LEU A 366 22.81 -24.43 13.92
C LEU A 366 21.72 -25.21 13.19
N THR A 367 21.85 -26.54 13.07
CA THR A 367 20.82 -27.35 12.41
C THR A 367 19.49 -27.32 13.17
N LEU A 368 19.51 -27.34 14.51
CA LEU A 368 18.29 -27.24 15.29
C LEU A 368 17.62 -25.88 15.09
N SER A 369 18.39 -24.79 15.12
CA SER A 369 17.90 -23.43 14.84
C SER A 369 17.22 -23.35 13.47
N VAL A 370 17.88 -23.82 12.41
CA VAL A 370 17.31 -23.86 11.05
C VAL A 370 16.02 -24.64 11.01
N ILE A 371 16.00 -25.85 11.59
CA ILE A 371 14.80 -26.69 11.63
C ILE A 371 13.64 -25.96 12.31
N THR A 372 13.88 -25.40 13.50
CA THR A 372 12.82 -24.69 14.25
C THR A 372 12.30 -23.47 13.51
N THR A 373 13.19 -22.70 12.88
CA THR A 373 12.81 -21.48 12.14
C THR A 373 12.05 -21.84 10.86
N VAL A 374 12.48 -22.87 10.13
CA VAL A 374 11.76 -23.38 8.95
C VAL A 374 10.35 -23.84 9.34
N PHE A 375 10.19 -24.61 10.42
CA PHE A 375 8.86 -25.01 10.87
C PHE A 375 8.00 -23.83 11.33
N ALA A 376 8.61 -22.81 11.97
CA ALA A 376 7.90 -21.60 12.35
C ALA A 376 7.35 -20.85 11.13
N PHE A 377 8.15 -20.68 10.08
CA PHE A 377 7.68 -20.02 8.85
C PHE A 377 6.71 -20.89 8.03
N LEU A 378 6.92 -22.21 7.98
CA LEU A 378 5.99 -23.13 7.31
C LEU A 378 4.64 -23.23 8.04
N ALA A 379 4.54 -22.86 9.32
CA ALA A 379 3.25 -22.77 10.00
C ALA A 379 2.29 -21.78 9.31
N ASN A 380 2.82 -20.76 8.63
CA ASN A 380 2.03 -19.82 7.83
C ASN A 380 1.30 -20.48 6.65
N PHE A 381 1.71 -21.68 6.23
CA PHE A 381 0.99 -22.46 5.20
C PHE A 381 -0.45 -22.81 5.62
N LEU A 382 -0.73 -22.81 6.94
CA LEU A 382 -2.07 -23.02 7.48
C LEU A 382 -2.97 -21.78 7.39
N SER A 383 -2.43 -20.61 7.03
CA SER A 383 -3.21 -19.38 6.89
C SER A 383 -4.25 -19.53 5.78
N PRO A 384 -5.47 -19.01 5.92
CA PRO A 384 -6.41 -18.92 4.80
C PRO A 384 -6.01 -17.87 3.76
N LEU A 385 -5.14 -16.91 4.14
CA LEU A 385 -4.74 -15.77 3.32
C LEU A 385 -3.58 -16.19 2.38
N PRO A 386 -3.76 -16.21 1.04
CA PRO A 386 -2.74 -16.68 0.10
C PRO A 386 -1.37 -15.99 0.23
N PRO A 387 -1.28 -14.65 0.36
CA PRO A 387 0.01 -13.97 0.48
C PRO A 387 0.80 -14.40 1.73
N ILE A 388 0.12 -14.74 2.82
CA ILE A 388 0.76 -15.24 4.05
C ILE A 388 1.36 -16.63 3.83
N LYS A 389 0.70 -17.50 3.07
CA LYS A 389 1.25 -18.82 2.72
C LYS A 389 2.54 -18.68 1.92
N THR A 390 2.50 -17.84 0.89
CA THR A 390 3.63 -17.59 0.00
C THR A 390 4.80 -16.95 0.74
N PHE A 391 4.53 -15.96 1.58
CA PHE A 391 5.50 -15.32 2.44
C PHE A 391 6.21 -16.33 3.37
N GLY A 392 5.44 -17.23 4.00
CA GLY A 392 5.98 -18.29 4.86
C GLY A 392 6.86 -19.29 4.12
N MET A 393 6.43 -19.74 2.92
CA MET A 393 7.24 -20.64 2.08
C MET A 393 8.53 -19.97 1.63
N THR A 394 8.45 -18.70 1.21
CA THR A 394 9.61 -17.92 0.77
C THR A 394 10.62 -17.74 1.90
N LEU A 395 10.17 -17.41 3.12
CA LEU A 395 11.04 -17.29 4.29
C LEU A 395 11.67 -18.62 4.70
N ALA A 396 10.91 -19.72 4.68
CA ALA A 396 11.43 -21.05 4.95
C ALA A 396 12.55 -21.43 3.96
N LEU A 397 12.34 -21.18 2.66
CA LEU A 397 13.37 -21.36 1.64
C LEU A 397 14.56 -20.41 1.86
N GLY A 398 14.30 -19.17 2.25
CA GLY A 398 15.31 -18.18 2.58
C GLY A 398 16.25 -18.63 3.69
N VAL A 399 15.70 -19.18 4.77
CA VAL A 399 16.49 -19.72 5.89
C VAL A 399 17.35 -20.90 5.46
N VAL A 400 16.80 -21.82 4.66
CA VAL A 400 17.57 -22.96 4.13
C VAL A 400 18.68 -22.48 3.20
N SER A 401 18.38 -21.57 2.27
CA SER A 401 19.34 -20.98 1.35
C SER A 401 20.45 -20.26 2.10
N ALA A 402 20.12 -19.47 3.13
CA ALA A 402 21.08 -18.77 3.97
C ALA A 402 21.99 -19.75 4.72
N PHE A 403 21.42 -20.80 5.33
CA PHE A 403 22.23 -21.82 6.01
C PHE A 403 23.18 -22.55 5.05
N VAL A 404 22.70 -22.94 3.86
CA VAL A 404 23.52 -23.61 2.84
C VAL A 404 24.64 -22.69 2.34
N ALA A 405 24.33 -21.43 2.02
CA ALA A 405 25.32 -20.47 1.57
C ALA A 405 26.35 -20.14 2.66
N SER A 406 25.92 -19.91 3.90
CA SER A 406 26.79 -19.64 5.04
C SER A 406 27.69 -20.81 5.43
N THR A 407 27.26 -22.06 5.22
CA THR A 407 28.05 -23.24 5.57
C THR A 407 28.97 -23.70 4.45
N LEU A 408 28.47 -23.73 3.21
CA LEU A 408 29.18 -24.26 2.06
C LEU A 408 29.90 -23.17 1.28
N THR A 409 29.19 -22.13 0.81
CA THR A 409 29.79 -21.07 -0.02
C THR A 409 30.80 -20.25 0.75
N VAL A 410 30.42 -19.72 1.92
CA VAL A 410 31.32 -18.95 2.79
C VAL A 410 32.48 -19.81 3.28
N GLY A 411 32.22 -21.08 3.59
CA GLY A 411 33.25 -22.03 4.01
C GLY A 411 34.28 -22.31 2.94
N ALA A 412 33.82 -22.60 1.72
CA ALA A 412 34.71 -22.84 0.58
C ALA A 412 35.53 -21.59 0.24
N LEU A 413 34.95 -20.39 0.38
CA LEU A 413 35.66 -19.13 0.18
C LEU A 413 36.82 -18.96 1.16
N HIS A 414 36.60 -19.24 2.45
CA HIS A 414 37.65 -19.22 3.49
C HIS A 414 38.72 -20.31 3.35
N VAL A 415 38.45 -21.36 2.57
CA VAL A 415 39.43 -22.41 2.28
C VAL A 415 40.32 -22.04 1.10
N ILE A 416 39.82 -21.24 0.16
CA ILE A 416 40.53 -20.86 -1.07
C ILE A 416 41.32 -19.56 -0.93
N VAL A 417 40.76 -18.58 -0.21
CA VAL A 417 41.34 -17.25 0.03
C VAL A 417 42.01 -17.22 1.39
#